data_AF-A0A1C4WW36-F1
#
_entry.id   AF-A0A1C4WW36-F1
#
_cell.length_a   1.000
_cell.length_b   1.000
_cell.length_c   1.000
_cell.angle_alpha   90.00
_cell.angle_beta   90.00
_cell.angle_gamma   90.00
#
_symmetry.space_group_name_H-M   'P 1'
#
loop_
_entity.id
_entity.type
_entity.pdbx_description
1 polymer ?
#
loop_
_entity_poly.entity_id
_entity_poly.type
_entity_poly.pdbx_seq_one_letter_code
_entity_poly.pdbx_strand_id
1 'polypeptide(L)'
;MRTRARVGIVAAMATVLVGATSTAAYADYYTSGCRNAYNDSGGLDCWVMFWKDGIALGGGEFHAYGEHLFAYDSWADGRGVYVGATWWEGSYKHSNGFKLTSGANTSRTLDLGNIPEGTSVTFTSCQTDDGALLNCRTQTARA
;
A
#
# COMPACT_ATOMS: atom_id res chain seq x y z
N MET A 1 37.46 -30.13 61.49
CA MET A 1 36.21 -30.44 60.73
C MET A 1 35.75 -29.12 60.12
N ARG A 2 35.77 -28.88 58.81
CA ARG A 2 35.00 -29.44 57.67
C ARG A 2 33.56 -28.90 57.57
N THR A 3 33.20 -28.48 56.34
CA THR A 3 31.84 -28.18 55.81
C THR A 3 31.22 -26.85 56.27
N ARG A 4 30.71 -25.93 55.41
CA ARG A 4 30.83 -25.69 53.94
C ARG A 4 30.39 -24.24 53.64
N ALA A 5 30.93 -23.59 52.61
CA ALA A 5 30.34 -22.36 52.03
C ALA A 5 29.09 -22.70 51.18
N ARG A 6 28.09 -21.81 51.15
CA ARG A 6 26.93 -21.91 50.23
C ARG A 6 27.04 -20.85 49.15
N VAL A 7 27.40 -21.27 47.94
CA VAL A 7 27.29 -20.47 46.72
C VAL A 7 25.81 -20.39 46.35
N GLY A 8 25.22 -19.20 46.41
CA GLY A 8 23.89 -18.94 45.88
C GLY A 8 23.97 -18.79 44.37
N ILE A 9 23.42 -19.75 43.62
CA ILE A 9 23.35 -19.68 42.16
C ILE A 9 22.23 -18.71 41.77
N VAL A 10 22.60 -17.66 41.02
CA VAL A 10 21.65 -16.71 40.44
C VAL A 10 20.95 -17.37 39.25
N ALA A 11 19.65 -17.63 39.38
CA ALA A 11 18.81 -18.08 38.27
C ALA A 11 18.06 -16.88 37.67
N ALA A 12 18.75 -16.12 36.80
CA ALA A 12 18.09 -15.11 35.99
C ALA A 12 17.29 -15.82 34.88
N MET A 13 15.97 -15.86 35.00
CA MET A 13 15.10 -16.31 33.91
C MET A 13 15.10 -15.26 32.80
N ALA A 14 15.97 -15.46 31.81
CA ALA A 14 15.91 -14.72 30.55
C ALA A 14 14.71 -15.24 29.75
N THR A 15 13.57 -14.56 29.88
CA THR A 15 12.43 -14.75 28.97
C THR A 15 12.87 -14.30 27.58
N VAL A 16 13.30 -15.26 26.75
CA VAL A 16 13.52 -15.02 25.33
C VAL A 16 12.15 -14.76 24.72
N LEU A 17 11.79 -13.48 24.56
CA LEU A 17 10.79 -13.13 23.57
C LEU A 17 11.37 -13.54 22.22
N VAL A 18 10.97 -14.73 21.75
CA VAL A 18 11.01 -15.05 20.34
C VAL A 18 10.03 -14.09 19.69
N GLY A 19 10.55 -12.91 19.32
CA GLY A 19 9.83 -11.98 18.46
C GLY A 19 9.48 -12.76 17.21
N ALA A 20 8.20 -13.06 17.04
CA ALA A 20 7.71 -13.61 15.80
C ALA A 20 7.95 -12.53 14.75
N THR A 21 9.06 -12.66 14.03
CA THR A 21 9.23 -12.01 12.74
C THR A 21 8.20 -12.67 11.83
N SER A 22 6.96 -12.19 11.93
CA SER A 22 5.96 -12.36 10.89
C SER A 22 6.58 -11.77 9.64
N THR A 23 7.25 -12.64 8.87
CA THR A 23 7.61 -12.34 7.50
C THR A 23 6.29 -12.07 6.81
N ALA A 24 5.97 -10.79 6.64
CA ALA A 24 4.76 -10.36 6.01
C ALA A 24 4.64 -11.13 4.69
N ALA A 25 3.46 -11.65 4.36
CA ALA A 25 3.36 -12.66 3.32
C ALA A 25 2.99 -11.97 2.00
N TYR A 26 3.91 -11.90 1.04
CA TYR A 26 3.75 -11.15 -0.22
C TYR A 26 2.47 -11.57 -0.97
N ALA A 27 1.86 -10.66 -1.73
CA ALA A 27 0.73 -11.01 -2.59
C ALA A 27 1.13 -12.11 -3.60
N ASP A 28 0.27 -13.11 -3.75
CA ASP A 28 0.45 -14.21 -4.70
C ASP A 28 -0.07 -13.84 -6.11
N TYR A 29 -1.16 -13.08 -6.16
CA TYR A 29 -1.70 -12.47 -7.38
C TYR A 29 -2.25 -11.06 -7.13
N TYR A 30 -2.64 -10.40 -8.21
CA TYR A 30 -3.35 -9.13 -8.21
C TYR A 30 -4.54 -9.21 -9.16
N THR A 31 -5.55 -8.39 -8.92
CA THR A 31 -6.58 -8.07 -9.92
C THR A 31 -6.53 -6.58 -10.22
N SER A 32 -6.92 -6.19 -11.42
CA SER A 32 -6.89 -4.80 -11.86
C SER A 32 -7.82 -4.58 -13.04
N GLY A 33 -8.26 -3.36 -13.24
CA GLY A 33 -9.01 -2.98 -14.43
C GLY A 33 -9.23 -1.48 -14.51
N CYS A 34 -9.87 -1.06 -15.59
CA CYS A 34 -10.33 0.31 -15.77
C CYS A 34 -11.79 0.31 -16.22
N ARG A 35 -12.52 1.37 -15.87
CA ARG A 35 -13.95 1.56 -16.16
C ARG A 35 -14.19 3.02 -16.49
N ASN A 36 -15.15 3.32 -17.36
CA ASN A 36 -15.57 4.71 -17.57
C ASN A 36 -16.02 5.31 -16.24
N ALA A 37 -15.58 6.53 -15.95
CA ALA A 37 -15.89 7.19 -14.70
C ALA A 37 -17.39 7.53 -14.60
N TYR A 38 -17.92 7.57 -13.38
CA TYR A 38 -19.29 7.98 -13.13
C TYR A 38 -19.35 9.51 -12.97
N ASN A 39 -20.32 10.15 -13.64
CA ASN A 39 -20.48 11.62 -13.73
C ASN A 39 -19.34 12.40 -14.42
N ASP A 40 -18.45 11.72 -15.13
CA ASP A 40 -17.37 12.32 -15.90
C ASP A 40 -17.40 11.73 -17.33
N SER A 41 -17.68 12.58 -18.32
CA SER A 41 -17.88 12.19 -19.72
C SER A 41 -16.58 12.22 -20.52
N GLY A 42 -15.56 11.57 -19.98
CA GLY A 42 -14.21 11.52 -20.51
C GLY A 42 -13.33 10.66 -19.62
N GLY A 43 -13.54 10.73 -18.32
CA GLY A 43 -12.81 9.97 -17.31
C GLY A 43 -12.79 8.45 -17.50
N LEU A 44 -11.66 7.88 -17.10
CA LEU A 44 -11.41 6.46 -17.01
C LEU A 44 -10.79 6.16 -15.64
N ASP A 45 -11.64 5.75 -14.69
CA ASP A 45 -11.20 5.20 -13.41
C ASP A 45 -10.36 3.94 -13.65
N CYS A 46 -9.27 3.77 -12.88
CA CYS A 46 -8.47 2.55 -12.91
C CYS A 46 -8.10 2.09 -11.49
N TRP A 47 -8.07 0.78 -11.28
CA TRP A 47 -7.87 0.18 -9.96
C TRP A 47 -6.91 -1.02 -10.00
N VAL A 48 -6.28 -1.28 -8.85
CA VAL A 48 -5.43 -2.45 -8.59
C VAL A 48 -5.69 -2.93 -7.17
N MET A 49 -5.92 -4.24 -7.02
CA MET A 49 -6.08 -4.94 -5.74
C MET A 49 -5.05 -6.06 -5.63
N PHE A 50 -4.38 -6.16 -4.49
CA PHE A 50 -3.44 -7.22 -4.17
C PHE A 50 -4.12 -8.29 -3.29
N TRP A 51 -3.85 -9.56 -3.59
CA TRP A 51 -4.48 -10.69 -2.92
C TRP A 51 -3.44 -11.64 -2.35
N LYS A 52 -3.85 -12.43 -1.36
CA LYS A 52 -3.12 -13.60 -0.89
C LYS A 52 -4.07 -14.66 -0.36
N ASP A 53 -3.93 -15.91 -0.84
CA ASP A 53 -4.78 -17.04 -0.42
C ASP A 53 -6.29 -16.74 -0.54
N GLY A 54 -6.69 -15.90 -1.51
CA GLY A 54 -8.07 -15.42 -1.70
C GLY A 54 -8.49 -14.24 -0.82
N ILE A 55 -7.63 -13.75 0.07
CA ILE A 55 -7.87 -12.59 0.95
C ILE A 55 -7.35 -11.32 0.26
N ALA A 56 -8.14 -10.24 0.27
CA ALA A 56 -7.70 -8.92 -0.17
C ALA A 56 -6.72 -8.34 0.87
N LEU A 57 -5.48 -8.07 0.46
CA LEU A 57 -4.49 -7.42 1.32
C LEU A 57 -4.67 -5.90 1.32
N GLY A 58 -4.98 -5.33 0.15
CA GLY A 58 -5.12 -3.90 -0.04
C GLY A 58 -4.85 -3.50 -1.48
N GLY A 59 -4.98 -2.22 -1.78
CA GLY A 59 -4.84 -1.71 -3.13
C GLY A 59 -5.19 -0.24 -3.24
N GLY A 60 -5.54 0.18 -4.45
CA GLY A 60 -5.94 1.55 -4.69
C GLY A 60 -6.54 1.78 -6.06
N GLU A 61 -7.08 2.98 -6.21
CA GLU A 61 -7.80 3.45 -7.38
C GLU A 61 -7.35 4.87 -7.73
N PHE A 62 -7.34 5.18 -9.02
CA PHE A 62 -7.48 6.54 -9.52
C PHE A 62 -8.94 6.74 -9.90
N HIS A 63 -9.55 7.79 -9.36
CA HIS A 63 -10.88 8.27 -9.74
C HIS A 63 -10.71 9.48 -10.64
N ALA A 64 -11.32 9.44 -11.82
CA ALA A 64 -11.22 10.54 -12.77
C ALA A 64 -12.05 11.74 -12.29
N TYR A 65 -13.30 11.51 -11.89
CA TYR A 65 -14.17 12.56 -11.34
C TYR A 65 -13.61 13.13 -10.03
N GLY A 66 -13.16 14.38 -10.05
CA GLY A 66 -12.51 15.02 -8.91
C GLY A 66 -11.10 14.47 -8.66
N GLU A 67 -10.47 13.93 -9.70
CA GLU A 67 -9.03 13.71 -9.89
C GLU A 67 -8.26 13.28 -8.62
N HIS A 68 -8.65 12.16 -8.01
CA HIS A 68 -8.06 11.72 -6.75
C HIS A 68 -7.57 10.27 -6.75
N LEU A 69 -6.51 10.05 -5.97
CA LEU A 69 -6.01 8.73 -5.61
C LEU A 69 -6.70 8.26 -4.34
N PHE A 70 -7.24 7.04 -4.37
CA PHE A 70 -7.70 6.32 -3.19
C PHE A 70 -6.77 5.13 -2.92
N ALA A 71 -6.40 4.91 -1.66
CA ALA A 71 -5.72 3.70 -1.24
C ALA A 71 -6.38 3.12 0.01
N TYR A 72 -6.31 1.81 0.14
CA TYR A 72 -6.82 1.08 1.29
C TYR A 72 -5.90 -0.10 1.61
N ASP A 73 -5.73 -0.33 2.90
CA ASP A 73 -4.99 -1.43 3.50
C ASP A 73 -6.01 -2.26 4.28
N SER A 74 -6.23 -3.50 3.85
CA SER A 74 -7.33 -4.35 4.32
C SER A 74 -6.89 -5.40 5.34
N TRP A 75 -5.58 -5.63 5.53
CA TRP A 75 -5.11 -6.78 6.30
C TRP A 75 -3.93 -6.49 7.23
N ALA A 76 -3.90 -7.18 8.37
CA ALA A 76 -2.86 -6.98 9.39
C ALA A 76 -1.63 -7.85 9.11
N ASP A 77 -1.03 -7.75 7.92
CA ASP A 77 0.22 -8.46 7.60
C ASP A 77 1.49 -7.67 7.97
N GLY A 78 1.35 -6.40 8.37
CA GLY A 78 2.47 -5.50 8.68
C GLY A 78 2.95 -4.66 7.50
N ARG A 79 2.31 -4.78 6.33
CA ARG A 79 2.58 -3.94 5.16
C ARG A 79 1.72 -2.69 5.13
N GLY A 80 1.94 -1.93 4.07
CA GLY A 80 1.03 -0.90 3.61
C GLY A 80 0.89 -0.91 2.10
N VAL A 81 0.21 0.09 1.56
CA VAL A 81 0.03 0.31 0.12
C VAL A 81 0.59 1.67 -0.29
N TYR A 82 1.20 1.74 -1.47
CA TYR A 82 1.53 3.01 -2.13
C TYR A 82 0.62 3.19 -3.34
N VAL A 83 0.11 4.40 -3.51
CA VAL A 83 -0.52 4.84 -4.76
C VAL A 83 0.14 6.10 -5.29
N GLY A 84 0.20 6.23 -6.60
CA GLY A 84 0.71 7.41 -7.28
C GLY A 84 0.07 7.62 -8.64
N ALA A 85 0.02 8.88 -9.05
CA ALA A 85 -0.39 9.34 -10.37
C ALA A 85 0.79 10.07 -11.03
N THR A 86 0.89 9.97 -12.34
CA THR A 86 1.86 10.74 -13.14
C THR A 86 1.21 11.12 -14.46
N TRP A 87 1.28 12.41 -14.80
CA TRP A 87 0.70 12.95 -16.04
C TRP A 87 1.59 14.06 -16.60
N TRP A 88 1.24 14.55 -17.79
CA TRP A 88 1.96 15.62 -18.47
C TRP A 88 1.01 16.75 -18.85
N GLU A 89 1.40 17.98 -18.53
CA GLU A 89 0.75 19.20 -19.02
C GLU A 89 1.73 19.89 -20.00
N GLY A 90 1.51 19.66 -21.29
CA GLY A 90 2.49 20.02 -22.32
C GLY A 90 3.84 19.33 -22.09
N SER A 91 4.85 20.11 -21.73
CA SER A 91 6.21 19.62 -21.42
C SER A 91 6.48 19.42 -19.92
N TYR A 92 5.53 19.76 -19.04
CA TYR A 92 5.69 19.64 -17.59
C TYR A 92 5.20 18.28 -17.11
N LYS A 93 6.04 17.55 -16.37
CA LYS A 93 5.68 16.28 -15.76
C LYS A 93 5.18 16.52 -14.33
N HIS A 94 3.95 16.10 -14.07
CA HIS A 94 3.36 16.09 -12.74
C HIS A 94 3.45 14.68 -12.17
N SER A 95 3.71 14.56 -10.87
CA SER A 95 3.77 13.28 -10.17
C SER A 95 3.43 13.49 -8.70
N ASN A 96 2.41 12.80 -8.21
CA ASN A 96 1.98 12.89 -6.82
C ASN A 96 1.51 11.52 -6.34
N GLY A 97 1.55 11.27 -5.02
CA GLY A 97 1.27 9.96 -4.45
C GLY A 97 1.58 9.89 -2.97
N PHE A 98 1.14 8.82 -2.32
CA PHE A 98 1.33 8.62 -0.89
C PHE A 98 1.46 7.14 -0.52
N LYS A 99 2.02 6.89 0.65
CA LYS A 99 2.04 5.58 1.31
C LYS A 99 0.98 5.57 2.40
N LEU A 100 0.26 4.48 2.50
CA LEU A 100 -0.66 4.12 3.58
C LEU A 100 -0.04 2.94 4.31
N THR A 101 0.62 3.21 5.43
CA THR A 101 1.30 2.22 6.30
C THR A 101 0.71 2.23 7.71
N SER A 102 -0.53 2.69 7.84
CA SER A 102 -1.22 2.86 9.11
C SER A 102 -1.79 1.55 9.68
N GLY A 103 -1.67 0.45 8.93
CA GLY A 103 -2.15 -0.88 9.27
C GLY A 103 -3.56 -1.17 8.77
N ALA A 104 -4.01 -2.38 9.09
CA ALA A 104 -5.24 -2.98 8.58
C ALA A 104 -6.51 -2.15 8.78
N ASN A 105 -7.43 -2.29 7.82
CA ASN A 105 -8.71 -1.58 7.75
C ASN A 105 -8.55 -0.05 7.76
N THR A 106 -7.46 0.46 7.19
CA THR A 106 -7.28 1.90 6.97
C THR A 106 -7.46 2.24 5.50
N SER A 107 -7.84 3.48 5.23
CA SER A 107 -7.89 4.03 3.88
C SER A 107 -7.53 5.51 3.92
N ARG A 108 -7.15 6.03 2.76
CA ARG A 108 -6.81 7.44 2.59
C ARG A 108 -7.06 7.87 1.15
N THR A 109 -7.44 9.14 1.00
CA THR A 109 -7.53 9.82 -0.29
C THR A 109 -6.43 10.88 -0.40
N LEU A 110 -5.95 11.11 -1.62
CA LEU A 110 -5.15 12.27 -2.01
C LEU A 110 -5.75 12.90 -3.25
N ASP A 111 -6.22 14.13 -3.08
CA ASP A 111 -6.58 15.05 -4.16
C ASP A 111 -5.32 15.39 -4.99
N LEU A 112 -5.40 15.29 -6.32
CA LEU A 112 -4.32 15.64 -7.24
C LEU A 112 -4.43 17.08 -7.76
N GLY A 113 -5.54 17.76 -7.45
CA GLY A 113 -5.96 19.02 -8.06
C GLY A 113 -6.46 18.83 -9.49
N ASN A 114 -6.86 19.94 -10.11
CA ASN A 114 -7.44 19.96 -11.45
C ASN A 114 -6.45 19.43 -12.52
N ILE A 115 -6.55 18.15 -12.86
CA ILE A 115 -5.91 17.59 -14.05
C ILE A 115 -6.77 17.99 -15.26
N PRO A 116 -6.20 18.47 -16.39
CA PRO A 116 -7.00 18.85 -17.54
C PRO A 116 -7.80 17.68 -18.12
N GLU A 117 -9.07 17.91 -18.46
CA GLU A 117 -9.97 16.88 -18.99
C GLU A 117 -9.37 16.10 -20.17
N GLY A 118 -9.52 14.78 -20.18
CA GLY A 118 -8.99 13.89 -21.21
C GLY A 118 -7.48 13.59 -21.09
N THR A 119 -6.79 14.13 -20.08
CA THR A 119 -5.36 13.86 -19.86
C THR A 119 -5.11 12.41 -19.51
N SER A 120 -4.16 11.77 -20.19
CA SER A 120 -3.71 10.41 -19.85
C SER A 120 -2.91 10.42 -18.55
N VAL A 121 -3.36 9.66 -17.56
CA VAL A 121 -2.73 9.54 -16.24
C VAL A 121 -2.17 8.14 -16.05
N THR A 122 -0.87 8.02 -15.77
CA THR A 122 -0.26 6.77 -15.32
C THR A 122 -0.56 6.57 -13.84
N PHE A 123 -1.59 5.78 -13.53
CA PHE A 123 -1.88 5.31 -12.18
C PHE A 123 -0.92 4.18 -11.81
N THR A 124 -0.37 4.21 -10.59
CA THR A 124 0.52 3.19 -10.03
C THR A 124 0.03 2.77 -8.65
N SER A 125 -0.03 1.47 -8.38
CA SER A 125 -0.27 0.90 -7.06
C SER A 125 0.80 -0.13 -6.73
N CYS A 126 1.34 -0.11 -5.51
CA CYS A 126 2.36 -1.03 -5.03
C CYS A 126 2.02 -1.52 -3.63
N GLN A 127 2.42 -2.74 -3.28
CA GLN A 127 2.59 -3.10 -1.87
C GLN A 127 3.80 -2.36 -1.30
N THR A 128 3.83 -2.17 0.03
CA THR A 128 4.98 -1.60 0.73
C THR A 128 5.34 -2.38 1.99
N ASP A 129 6.63 -2.53 2.26
CA ASP A 129 7.19 -3.27 3.39
C ASP A 129 8.35 -2.43 3.94
N ASP A 130 8.28 -2.02 5.21
CA ASP A 130 9.13 -0.95 5.79
C ASP A 130 9.30 0.31 4.90
N GLY A 131 8.25 0.63 4.13
CA GLY A 131 8.24 1.75 3.18
C GLY A 131 9.01 1.53 1.87
N ALA A 132 9.64 0.37 1.64
CA ALA A 132 10.10 -0.03 0.31
C ALA A 132 8.90 -0.27 -0.62
N LEU A 133 9.02 0.01 -1.92
CA LEU A 133 7.94 -0.24 -2.90
C LEU A 133 8.12 -1.61 -3.56
N LEU A 134 7.05 -2.40 -3.60
CA LEU A 134 7.07 -3.81 -3.98
C LEU A 134 5.84 -4.17 -4.83
N ASN A 135 5.97 -5.19 -5.70
CA ASN A 135 4.87 -5.71 -6.51
C ASN A 135 4.09 -4.66 -7.33
N CYS A 136 4.73 -3.55 -7.70
CA CYS A 136 4.10 -2.42 -8.37
C CYS A 136 3.37 -2.80 -9.66
N ARG A 137 2.16 -2.26 -9.84
CA ARG A 137 1.32 -2.38 -11.03
C ARG A 137 0.92 -0.99 -11.51
N THR A 138 0.87 -0.82 -12.83
CA THR A 138 0.52 0.44 -13.48
C THR A 138 -0.70 0.25 -14.38
N GLN A 139 -1.57 1.25 -14.43
CA GLN A 139 -2.68 1.34 -15.37
C GLN A 139 -2.68 2.72 -16.04
N THR A 140 -3.16 2.79 -17.28
CA THR A 140 -3.37 4.06 -17.97
C THR A 140 -4.81 4.50 -17.75
N ALA A 141 -4.97 5.41 -16.81
CA ALA A 141 -6.21 6.10 -16.53
C ALA A 141 -6.36 7.35 -17.40
N ARG A 142 -7.51 8.03 -17.30
CA ARG A 142 -7.77 9.29 -17.98
C ARG A 142 -8.58 10.19 -17.05
N ALA A 143 -8.17 11.44 -16.89
CA ALA A 143 -9.02 12.51 -16.39
C ALA A 143 -9.96 13.02 -17.51
#